data_AF-A0A495BJS5-F1
#
_entry.id   AF-A0A495BJS5-F1
#
_cell.length_a   1.000
_cell.length_b   1.000
_cell.length_c   1.000
_cell.angle_alpha   90.00
_cell.angle_beta   90.00
_cell.angle_gamma   90.00
#
_symmetry.space_group_name_H-M   'P 1'
#
loop_
_entity.id
_entity.type
_entity.pdbx_description
1 polymer ?
#
loop_
_entity_poly.entity_id
_entity_poly.type
_entity_poly.pdbx_seq_one_letter_code
_entity_poly.pdbx_strand_id
1 'polypeptide(L)' 'MDKRIIFPNEGGGIAVLIPALECELALEEITAKDVPAGLPYLIVDVADIPADRTFRAAWEADFSSPHGFGGQA' A
#
# COMPACT_ATOMS: atom_id res chain seq x y z
N MET A 1 -5.05 5.87 -12.72
CA MET A 1 -3.92 5.70 -11.79
C MET A 1 -3.61 4.21 -11.65
N ASP A 2 -2.51 3.75 -12.24
CA ASP A 2 -2.07 2.33 -12.18
C ASP A 2 -1.17 2.04 -10.96
N LYS A 3 -1.05 3.01 -10.05
CA LYS A 3 -0.33 2.86 -8.80
C LYS A 3 -1.24 2.39 -7.66
N ARG A 4 -0.64 1.61 -6.77
CA ARG A 4 -1.25 1.02 -5.60
C ARG A 4 -0.35 1.25 -4.41
N ILE A 5 -0.97 1.45 -3.24
CA ILE A 5 -0.24 1.59 -1.99
C ILE A 5 -0.38 0.25 -1.27
N ILE A 6 0.74 -0.36 -0.88
CA ILE A 6 0.74 -1.61 -0.12
C ILE A 6 1.39 -1.41 1.23
N PHE A 7 0.88 -2.09 2.26
CA PHE A 7 1.39 -2.02 3.63
C PHE A 7 1.08 -3.33 4.38
N PRO A 8 1.85 -3.69 5.42
CA PRO A 8 1.59 -4.89 6.20
C PRO A 8 0.23 -4.79 6.92
N ASN A 9 -0.54 -5.88 6.92
CA ASN A 9 -1.78 -5.98 7.67
C ASN A 9 -1.57 -6.74 9.00
N GLU A 10 -2.52 -6.60 9.91
CA GLU A 10 -2.45 -7.21 11.26
C GLU A 10 -2.44 -8.75 11.25
N GLY A 11 -2.87 -9.38 10.15
CA GLY A 11 -2.91 -10.83 9.96
C GLY A 11 -1.66 -11.44 9.36
N GLY A 12 -0.57 -10.67 9.23
CA GLY A 12 0.70 -11.15 8.66
C GLY A 12 0.72 -11.21 7.12
N GLY A 13 -0.27 -10.64 6.44
CA GLY A 13 -0.27 -10.48 4.99
C GLY A 13 -0.11 -9.02 4.56
N ILE A 14 -0.38 -8.74 3.28
CA ILE A 14 -0.29 -7.39 2.71
C ILE A 14 -1.69 -6.84 2.45
N ALA A 15 -1.93 -5.59 2.87
CA ALA A 15 -3.07 -4.79 2.47
C ALA A 15 -2.76 -4.02 1.19
N VAL A 16 -3.77 -3.85 0.34
CA VAL A 16 -3.67 -3.09 -0.92
C VAL A 16 -4.69 -1.95 -0.86
N LEU A 17 -4.19 -0.73 -0.93
CA LEU A 17 -4.98 0.48 -1.05
C LEU A 17 -4.97 0.96 -2.51
N ILE A 18 -6.16 1.21 -3.02
CA ILE A 18 -6.41 1.65 -4.39
C ILE A 18 -6.86 3.12 -4.33
N PRO A 19 -6.01 4.07 -4.75
CA PRO A 19 -6.44 5.46 -4.91
C PRO A 19 -7.63 5.55 -5.87
N ALA A 20 -8.65 6.35 -5.51
CA ALA A 20 -9.75 6.61 -6.43
C ALA A 20 -9.24 7.33 -7.69
N LEU A 21 -9.83 7.03 -8.85
CA LEU A 21 -9.43 7.62 -10.13
C LEU A 21 -9.58 9.15 -10.16
N GLU A 22 -10.58 9.67 -9.44
CA GLU A 22 -10.90 11.10 -9.32
C GLU A 22 -10.41 11.67 -7.97
N CYS A 23 -9.46 11.01 -7.31
CA CYS A 23 -8.90 11.54 -6.06
C CYS A 23 -8.02 12.75 -6.38
N GLU A 24 -8.40 13.93 -5.87
CA GLU A 24 -7.63 15.16 -6.04
C GLU A 24 -6.44 15.27 -5.07
N LEU A 25 -6.32 14.34 -4.12
CA LEU A 25 -5.24 14.31 -3.14
C LEU A 25 -3.95 13.77 -3.75
N ALA A 26 -2.81 14.32 -3.31
CA ALA A 26 -1.50 13.75 -3.59
C ALA A 26 -1.34 12.39 -2.89
N LEU A 27 -0.41 11.55 -3.39
CA LEU A 27 -0.17 10.23 -2.81
C LEU A 27 0.24 10.32 -1.34
N GLU A 28 1.02 11.34 -0.99
CA GLU A 28 1.45 11.63 0.37
C GLU A 28 0.24 11.88 1.29
N GLU A 29 -0.71 12.71 0.86
CA GLU A 29 -1.94 13.00 1.61
C GLU A 29 -2.83 11.75 1.75
N ILE A 30 -2.91 10.93 0.70
CA ILE A 30 -3.63 9.65 0.75
C ILE A 30 -2.97 8.72 1.77
N THR A 31 -1.63 8.62 1.77
CA THR A 31 -0.92 7.77 2.72
C THR A 31 -1.01 8.28 4.15
N ALA A 32 -1.01 9.59 4.36
CA ALA A 32 -1.22 10.19 5.67
C ALA A 32 -2.62 9.89 6.22
N LYS A 33 -3.64 9.88 5.36
CA LYS A 33 -5.05 9.67 5.72
C LYS A 33 -5.40 8.20 5.91
N ASP A 34 -4.99 7.34 4.97
CA ASP A 34 -5.56 6.00 4.82
C ASP A 34 -4.59 4.86 5.17
N VAL A 35 -3.28 5.12 5.29
CA VAL A 35 -2.32 4.15 5.83
C VAL A 35 -2.23 4.37 7.34
N PRO A 36 -2.42 3.32 8.18
CA PRO A 36 -2.31 3.47 9.62
C PRO A 36 -0.97 4.07 10.07
N ALA A 37 -1.04 4.90 11.11
CA ALA A 37 0.11 5.66 11.59
C ALA A 37 1.30 4.75 11.93
N GLY A 38 2.49 5.09 11.41
CA GLY A 38 3.72 4.36 11.68
C GLY A 38 3.90 3.05 10.92
N LEU A 39 2.93 2.63 10.09
CA LEU A 39 3.14 1.49 9.20
C LEU A 39 3.93 1.91 7.96
N PRO A 40 4.98 1.15 7.57
CA PRO A 40 5.69 1.40 6.33
C PRO A 40 4.77 1.09 5.15
N TYR A 41 4.86 1.90 4.09
CA TYR A 41 4.15 1.63 2.85
C TYR A 41 5.09 1.64 1.64
N LEU A 42 4.64 0.97 0.57
CA LEU A 42 5.25 1.02 -0.75
C LEU A 42 4.22 1.48 -1.77
N ILE A 43 4.67 2.26 -2.75
CA ILE A 43 3.89 2.60 -3.94
C ILE A 43 4.37 1.68 -5.05
N VAL A 44 3.49 0.80 -5.54
CA VAL A 44 3.80 -0.23 -6.54
C VAL A 44 2.90 -0.09 -7.77
N ASP A 45 3.28 -0.70 -8.87
CA ASP A 45 2.41 -0.82 -10.04
C ASP A 45 1.35 -1.90 -9.84
N VAL A 46 0.21 -1.79 -10.54
CA VAL A 46 -0.79 -2.87 -10.59
C VAL A 46 -0.17 -4.18 -11.06
N ALA A 47 0.80 -4.12 -11.97
CA ALA A 47 1.48 -5.31 -12.48
C ALA A 47 2.32 -6.05 -11.42
N ASP A 48 2.73 -5.36 -10.35
CA ASP A 48 3.51 -5.95 -9.26
C ASP A 48 2.63 -6.70 -8.24
N ILE A 49 1.31 -6.55 -8.34
CA ILE A 49 0.35 -7.21 -7.45
C ILE A 49 -0.06 -8.55 -8.05
N PRO A 50 0.04 -9.67 -7.30
CA PRO A 50 -0.43 -10.97 -7.76
C PRO A 50 -1.91 -10.92 -8.18
N ALA A 51 -2.15 -11.20 -9.46
CA ALA A 51 -3.51 -11.29 -10.00
C ALA A 51 -4.26 -12.53 -9.45
N ASP A 52 -3.54 -13.64 -9.24
CA ASP A 52 -4.07 -14.81 -8.54
C ASP A 52 -4.02 -14.59 -7.03
N ARG A 53 -5.20 -14.65 -6.41
CA ARG A 53 -5.40 -14.39 -4.98
C ARG A 53 -5.55 -15.66 -4.15
N THR A 54 -5.42 -16.86 -4.74
CA THR A 54 -5.59 -18.16 -4.07
C THR A 54 -4.66 -18.29 -2.86
N PHE A 55 -3.41 -17.83 -2.98
CA PHE A 55 -2.42 -17.82 -1.91
C PHE A 55 -2.03 -16.42 -1.45
N ARG A 56 -2.97 -15.46 -1.46
CA ARG A 56 -2.67 -14.04 -1.12
C ARG A 56 -2.00 -13.83 0.24
N ALA A 57 -2.19 -14.76 1.18
CA ALA A 57 -1.60 -14.69 2.51
C ALA A 57 -0.10 -15.01 2.53
N ALA A 58 0.40 -15.67 1.49
CA ALA A 58 1.82 -15.98 1.32
C ALA A 58 2.56 -14.94 0.45
N TRP A 59 1.87 -13.86 0.05
CA TRP A 59 2.53 -12.78 -0.69
C TRP A 59 3.37 -11.93 0.27
N GLU A 60 4.65 -11.80 -0.05
CA GLU A 60 5.62 -11.01 0.71
C GLU A 60 6.11 -9.81 -0.12
N ALA A 61 6.48 -8.75 0.58
CA ALA A 61 7.09 -7.54 0.02
C ALA A 61 8.15 -7.02 0.98
N ASP A 62 9.20 -6.41 0.43
CA ASP A 62 10.31 -5.88 1.21
C ASP A 62 10.01 -4.44 1.68
N PHE A 63 9.69 -4.30 2.96
CA PHE A 63 9.46 -3.00 3.60
C PHE A 63 10.71 -2.44 4.31
N SER A 64 11.91 -3.00 4.08
CA SER A 64 13.15 -2.51 4.70
C SER A 64 13.57 -1.13 4.19
N SER A 65 13.14 -0.76 2.97
CA SER A 65 13.34 0.55 2.35
C SER A 65 11.99 1.12 1.88
N PRO A 66 11.12 1.56 2.80
CA PRO A 66 9.77 1.98 2.45
C PRO A 66 9.77 3.36 1.77
N HIS A 67 8.70 3.64 1.03
CA HIS A 67 8.49 4.97 0.44
C HIS A 67 8.09 6.02 1.48
N GLY A 68 7.52 5.57 2.60
CA GLY A 68 7.17 6.41 3.73
C GLY A 68 6.45 5.61 4.81
N PHE A 69 5.93 6.35 5.81
CA PHE A 69 5.14 5.81 6.89
C PHE A 69 3.77 6.48 6.93
N GLY A 70 2.72 5.70 7.18
CA GLY A 70 1.37 6.24 7.33
C GLY A 70 1.26 7.25 8.47
N GLY A 71 0.28 8.13 8.38
CA GLY A 71 -0.04 9.11 9.43
C GLY A 71 0.99 10.24 9.63
N GLN A 72 1.98 10.40 8.76
CA GLN A 72 2.86 11.57 8.76
C GLN A 72 2.31 12.63 7.81
N ALA A 73 2.06 13.83 8.33
CA ALA A 73 1.55 15.00 7.61
C ALA A 73 2.69 15.88 7.09
#